data_AF-A0A537W3F5-F1
#
_entry.id   AF-A0A537W3F5-F1
#
_cell.length_a   1.000
_cell.length_b   1.000
_cell.length_c   1.000
_cell.angle_alpha   90.00
_cell.angle_beta   90.00
_cell.angle_gamma   90.00
#
_symmetry.space_group_name_H-M   'P 1'
#
loop_
_entity.id
_entity.type
_entity.pdbx_description
1 polymer ?
#
loop_
_entity_poly.entity_id
_entity_poly.type
_entity_poly.pdbx_seq_one_letter_code
_entity_poly.pdbx_strand_id
1 'polypeptide(L)' 'MPAVATLVAGDRLIVTEGLGLRVCPQSWLEDVHVNRPGLAELLGQLLELPIERVLVSHGEPVLHDGRAALARAISEARS' A
#
# COMPACT_ATOMS: atom_id res chain seq x y z
N MET A 1 -6.94 -16.69 -12.71
CA MET A 1 -6.31 -15.88 -11.66
C MET A 1 -5.00 -15.31 -12.20
N PRO A 2 -4.52 -14.13 -11.77
CA PRO A 2 -3.22 -13.64 -12.22
C PRO A 2 -2.16 -14.69 -11.90
N ALA A 3 -1.33 -15.05 -12.87
CA ALA A 3 -0.30 -16.08 -12.71
C ALA A 3 0.77 -15.68 -11.68
N VAL A 4 0.83 -14.39 -11.31
CA VAL A 4 1.77 -13.83 -10.36
C VAL A 4 1.00 -12.99 -9.34
N ALA A 5 0.95 -13.47 -8.09
CA ALA A 5 0.31 -12.84 -6.93
C ALA A 5 1.10 -11.61 -6.40
N THR A 6 1.46 -10.69 -7.28
CA THR A 6 2.30 -9.52 -6.96
C THR A 6 1.58 -8.23 -7.31
N LEU A 7 1.45 -7.33 -6.33
CA LEU A 7 1.06 -5.93 -6.53
C LEU A 7 2.32 -5.10 -6.77
N VAL A 8 2.33 -4.27 -7.82
CA VAL A 8 3.37 -3.27 -8.04
C VAL A 8 2.77 -1.91 -7.80
N ALA A 9 3.28 -1.20 -6.81
CA ALA A 9 2.81 0.12 -6.43
C ALA A 9 3.92 1.15 -6.68
N GLY A 10 3.54 2.26 -7.29
CA GLY A 10 4.37 3.47 -7.29
C GLY A 10 4.26 4.19 -5.95
N ASP A 11 4.29 5.52 -5.99
CA ASP A 11 4.48 6.36 -4.81
C ASP A 11 3.31 6.40 -3.81
N ARG A 12 2.24 5.63 -4.04
CA ARG A 12 1.08 5.56 -3.13
C ARG A 12 1.29 4.59 -1.96
N LEU A 13 2.20 3.64 -2.12
CA LEU A 13 2.62 2.72 -1.07
C LEU A 13 4.14 2.76 -0.97
N ILE A 14 4.64 2.88 0.25
CA ILE A 14 6.07 2.92 0.56
C ILE A 14 6.37 1.94 1.69
N VAL A 15 7.61 1.48 1.77
CA VAL A 15 8.09 0.74 2.93
C VAL A 15 9.00 1.64 3.74
N THR A 16 8.68 1.77 5.03
CA THR A 16 9.48 2.55 5.99
C THR A 16 10.16 1.58 6.94
N GLU A 17 11.47 1.77 7.13
CA GLU A 17 12.27 0.95 8.04
C GLU A 17 11.65 0.89 9.44
N GLY A 18 11.56 -0.32 10.01
CA GLY A 18 10.92 -0.57 11.32
C GLY A 18 9.39 -0.46 11.35
N LEU A 19 8.76 0.08 10.30
CA LEU A 19 7.30 0.31 10.24
C LEU A 19 6.60 -0.54 9.18
N GLY A 20 7.34 -1.07 8.20
CA GLY A 20 6.81 -1.90 7.12
C GLY A 20 6.07 -1.07 6.06
N LEU A 21 5.12 -1.71 5.35
CA LEU A 21 4.32 -1.09 4.30
C LEU A 21 3.40 0.00 4.88
N ARG A 22 3.35 1.15 4.21
CA ARG A 22 2.56 2.33 4.57
C ARG A 22 1.94 2.99 3.36
N VAL A 23 0.78 3.61 3.54
CA VAL A 23 0.30 4.62 2.57
C VAL A 23 1.21 5.85 2.68
N CYS A 24 1.56 6.43 1.53
CA CYS A 24 2.46 7.58 1.47
C CYS A 24 2.03 8.74 2.39
N PRO A 25 2.96 9.62 2.80
CA PRO A 25 2.65 10.78 3.63
C PRO A 25 1.62 11.70 2.98
N GLN A 26 0.85 12.43 3.81
CA GLN A 26 -0.12 13.43 3.32
C GLN A 26 0.54 14.54 2.48
N SER A 27 1.79 14.90 2.78
CA SER A 27 2.53 15.91 2.01
C SER A 27 2.78 15.51 0.55
N TRP A 28 2.71 14.22 0.21
CA TRP A 28 2.84 13.75 -1.17
C TRP A 28 1.51 13.81 -1.93
N LEU A 29 0.44 14.20 -1.24
CA LEU A 29 -0.92 14.29 -1.77
C LEU A 29 -1.39 15.74 -1.96
N GLU A 30 -0.54 16.74 -1.71
CA GLU A 30 -0.94 18.16 -1.74
C GLU A 30 -1.50 18.60 -3.11
N ASP A 31 -0.99 18.05 -4.21
CA ASP A 31 -1.43 18.35 -5.57
C ASP A 31 -2.48 17.36 -6.14
N VAL A 32 -3.08 16.51 -5.30
CA VAL A 32 -4.13 15.56 -5.72
C VAL A 32 -5.43 15.72 -4.94
N HIS A 33 -6.53 15.41 -5.61
CA HIS A 33 -7.90 15.50 -5.05
C HIS A 33 -8.24 14.36 -4.09
N VAL A 34 -7.28 13.85 -3.32
CA VAL A 34 -7.51 12.79 -2.33
C VAL A 34 -6.56 12.96 -1.15
N ASN A 35 -7.11 12.87 0.08
CA ASN A 35 -6.31 12.86 1.30
C ASN A 35 -5.91 11.43 1.67
N ARG A 36 -5.03 11.29 2.66
CA ARG A 36 -4.46 10.00 3.06
C ARG A 36 -5.53 8.97 3.49
N PRO A 37 -6.57 9.32 4.29
CA PRO A 37 -7.68 8.40 4.57
C PRO A 37 -8.48 8.01 3.33
N GLY A 38 -8.82 8.97 2.46
CA GLY A 38 -9.57 8.69 1.23
C GLY A 38 -8.79 7.79 0.26
N LEU A 39 -7.46 7.95 0.19
CA LEU A 39 -6.60 7.04 -0.57
C LEU A 39 -6.63 5.63 0.03
N ALA A 40 -6.66 5.50 1.36
CA ALA A 40 -6.78 4.22 2.05
C ALA A 40 -8.14 3.53 1.80
N GLU A 41 -9.21 4.29 1.56
CA GLU A 41 -10.50 3.74 1.13
C GLU A 41 -10.42 3.15 -0.28
N LEU A 42 -9.84 3.90 -1.23
CA LEU A 42 -9.65 3.43 -2.62
C LEU A 42 -8.78 2.16 -2.68
N LEU A 43 -7.68 2.13 -1.92
CA LEU A 43 -6.79 0.96 -1.84
C LEU A 43 -7.48 -0.27 -1.22
N GLY A 44 -8.56 -0.08 -0.45
CA GLY A 44 -9.33 -1.17 0.16
C GLY A 44 -9.84 -2.21 -0.84
N GLN A 45 -10.17 -1.78 -2.06
CA GLN A 45 -10.64 -2.67 -3.12
C GLN A 45 -9.58 -3.70 -3.55
N LEU A 46 -8.29 -3.37 -3.41
CA LEU A 46 -7.19 -4.28 -3.77
C LEU A 46 -7.08 -5.47 -2.83
N LEU A 47 -7.69 -5.42 -1.64
CA LEU A 47 -7.67 -6.55 -0.70
C LEU A 47 -8.40 -7.76 -1.24
N GLU A 48 -9.32 -7.62 -2.20
CA GLU A 48 -10.00 -8.75 -2.84
C GLU A 48 -9.07 -9.62 -3.70
N LEU A 49 -7.88 -9.10 -4.04
CA LEU A 49 -6.89 -9.82 -4.82
C LEU A 49 -6.02 -10.74 -3.92
N PRO A 50 -5.56 -11.89 -4.44
CA PRO A 50 -4.66 -12.79 -3.73
C PRO A 50 -3.22 -12.23 -3.75
N ILE A 51 -2.97 -11.13 -3.03
CA ILE A 51 -1.67 -10.45 -3.03
C ILE A 51 -0.72 -11.15 -2.05
N GLU A 52 0.35 -11.75 -2.57
CA GLU A 52 1.43 -12.35 -1.78
C GLU A 52 2.63 -11.41 -1.64
N ARG A 53 2.89 -10.62 -2.69
CA ARG A 53 4.03 -9.70 -2.80
C ARG A 53 3.60 -8.28 -3.10
N VAL A 54 4.31 -7.30 -2.56
CA VAL A 54 4.15 -5.89 -2.88
C VAL A 54 5.52 -5.30 -3.24
N LEU A 55 5.68 -4.91 -4.50
CA LEU A 55 6.84 -4.15 -4.96
C LEU A 55 6.49 -2.66 -4.86
N VAL A 56 7.39 -1.89 -4.27
CA VAL A 56 7.24 -0.44 -4.05
C VAL A 56 8.38 0.31 -4.70
N SER A 57 8.16 1.60 -5.04
CA SER A 57 9.22 2.48 -5.52
C SER A 57 10.17 2.94 -4.42
N HIS A 58 9.73 2.96 -3.15
CA HIS A 58 10.52 3.43 -2.02
C HIS A 58 10.54 2.42 -0.88
N GLY A 59 11.73 1.97 -0.51
CA GLY A 59 11.97 0.99 0.55
C GLY A 59 12.05 -0.46 0.05
N GLU A 60 12.24 -1.40 0.98
CA GLU A 60 12.36 -2.83 0.67
C GLU A 60 11.01 -3.46 0.31
N PRO A 61 10.95 -4.34 -0.70
CA PRO A 61 9.70 -4.98 -1.10
C PRO A 61 9.13 -5.93 -0.03
N VAL A 62 7.81 -6.06 0.01
CA VAL A 62 7.14 -7.08 0.81
C VAL A 62 7.10 -8.37 0.00
N LEU A 63 7.83 -9.40 0.45
CA LEU A 63 7.96 -10.66 -0.30
C LEU A 63 6.95 -11.73 0.08
N HIS A 64 6.31 -11.59 1.24
CA HIS A 64 5.37 -12.53 1.83
C HIS A 64 4.22 -11.79 2.54
N ASP A 65 3.05 -12.42 2.63
CA ASP A 65 1.87 -11.88 3.32
C ASP A 65 1.44 -10.49 2.83
N GLY A 66 1.63 -10.21 1.52
CA GLY A 66 1.39 -8.89 0.92
C GLY A 66 0.00 -8.32 1.20
N ARG A 67 -1.06 -9.15 1.13
CA ARG A 67 -2.42 -8.75 1.47
C ARG A 67 -2.53 -8.31 2.94
N ALA A 68 -1.90 -9.02 3.87
CA ALA A 68 -1.93 -8.66 5.28
C ALA A 68 -1.14 -7.38 5.55
N ALA A 69 0.01 -7.20 4.90
CA ALA A 69 0.78 -5.96 4.95
C ALA A 69 -0.04 -4.76 4.43
N LEU A 70 -0.73 -4.94 3.29
CA LEU A 70 -1.60 -3.92 2.71
C LEU A 70 -2.78 -3.58 3.63
N ALA A 71 -3.41 -4.57 4.24
CA ALA A 71 -4.50 -4.35 5.19
C ALA A 71 -4.06 -3.51 6.40
N ARG A 72 -2.86 -3.76 6.94
CA ARG A 72 -2.28 -2.97 8.04
C ARG A 72 -2.01 -1.52 7.60
N ALA A 73 -1.40 -1.34 6.42
CA ALA A 73 -1.13 -0.01 5.87
C ALA A 73 -2.41 0.81 5.68
N ILE A 74 -3.47 0.18 5.17
CA ILE A 74 -4.79 0.81 4.99
C ILE A 74 -5.42 1.17 6.34
N SER A 75 -5.35 0.27 7.32
CA SER A 75 -5.91 0.52 8.66
C SER A 75 -5.20 1.68 9.37
N GLU A 76 -3.87 1.78 9.26
CA GLU A 76 -3.10 2.89 9.84
C GLU A 76 -3.37 4.22 9.13
N ALA A 77 -3.58 4.21 7.82
CA ALA A 77 -3.83 5.45 7.08
C ALA A 77 -5.24 6.05 7.30
N ARG A 78 -6.15 5.28 7.92
CA ARG A 78 -7.51 5.71 8.27
C ARG A 78 -7.63 6.32 9.67
N SER A 79 -6.67 6.05 10.56
CA SER A 79 -6.61 6.63 11.91
C SER A 79 -5.98 8.02 11.89
#